data_AF-A0A7W9M5W2-F1
#
_entry.id   AF-A0A7W9M5W2-F1
#
_cell.length_a   1.000
_cell.length_b   1.000
_cell.length_c   1.000
_cell.angle_alpha   90.00
_cell.angle_beta   90.00
_cell.angle_gamma   90.00
#
_symmetry.space_group_name_H-M   'P 1'
#
loop_
_entity.id
_entity.type
_entity.pdbx_description
1 polymer ?
#
loop_
_entity_poly.entity_id
_entity_poly.type
_entity_poly.pdbx_seq_one_letter_code
_entity_poly.pdbx_strand_id
1 'polypeptide(L)'
;MTFKEEFLAELEDCLRGYGAVPVSRPAALARFIDYVRRLPEDDSRLRCLDGVDQGSGSFWNNPAVWWEQVPQFGVGSADCSDLLDRMLDEAISDEIDVLEMEIRELPG
;
A
#
# COMPACT_ATOMS: atom_id res chain seq x y z
N MET A 1 -12.80 4.28 11.88
CA MET A 1 -11.53 4.69 11.28
C MET A 1 -11.67 4.42 9.79
N THR A 2 -11.26 5.34 8.93
CA THR A 2 -11.28 5.12 7.47
C THR A 2 -10.02 4.39 7.04
N PHE A 3 -10.04 3.69 5.89
CA PHE A 3 -8.85 3.07 5.32
C PHE A 3 -7.68 4.04 5.21
N LYS A 4 -7.94 5.29 4.80
CA LYS A 4 -6.92 6.33 4.70
C LYS A 4 -6.31 6.69 6.06
N GLU A 5 -7.11 6.74 7.13
CA GLU A 5 -6.61 6.97 8.48
C GLU A 5 -5.68 5.83 8.94
N GLU A 6 -6.06 4.58 8.68
CA GLU A 6 -5.25 3.39 8.99
C GLU A 6 -3.96 3.36 8.16
N PHE A 7 -4.06 3.66 6.86
CA PHE A 7 -2.92 3.72 5.97
C PHE A 7 -1.91 4.80 6.37
N LEU A 8 -2.40 5.97 6.75
CA LEU A 8 -1.54 7.03 7.29
C LEU A 8 -0.89 6.63 8.61
N ALA A 9 -1.63 5.97 9.51
CA ALA A 9 -1.09 5.51 10.78
C ALA A 9 0.06 4.51 10.57
N GLU A 10 -0.12 3.52 9.68
CA GLU A 10 0.93 2.53 9.41
C GLU A 10 2.18 3.16 8.77
N LEU A 11 2.01 4.09 7.82
CA LEU A 11 3.12 4.82 7.22
C LEU A 11 3.85 5.70 8.26
N GLU A 12 3.11 6.33 9.18
CA GLU A 12 3.69 7.10 10.28
C GLU A 12 4.48 6.23 11.25
N ASP A 13 3.99 5.03 11.54
CA ASP A 13 4.69 4.09 12.41
C ASP A 13 5.96 3.58 11.74
N CYS A 14 5.92 3.28 10.43
CA CYS A 14 7.13 2.98 9.64
C CYS A 14 8.13 4.16 9.69
N LEU A 15 7.67 5.40 9.56
CA LEU A 15 8.51 6.60 9.65
C LEU A 15 9.18 6.74 11.03
N ARG A 16 8.46 6.40 12.10
CA ARG A 16 8.97 6.43 13.48
C ARG A 16 9.87 5.24 13.83
N GLY A 17 9.90 4.22 12.98
CA GLY A 17 10.64 2.97 13.20
C GLY A 17 9.92 1.95 14.09
N TYR A 18 8.59 2.09 14.25
CA TYR A 18 7.73 1.15 14.97
C TYR A 18 6.85 0.29 14.06
N GLY A 19 6.71 0.68 12.79
CA GLY A 19 5.85 0.00 11.81
C GLY A 19 6.47 -1.27 11.24
N ALA A 20 5.75 -1.89 10.29
CA ALA A 20 6.08 -3.21 9.76
C ALA A 20 7.50 -3.32 9.15
N VAL A 21 8.04 -2.22 8.61
CA VAL A 21 9.29 -2.24 7.83
C VAL A 21 10.22 -1.06 8.13
N PRO A 22 11.56 -1.27 8.06
CA PRO A 22 12.52 -0.19 8.19
C PRO A 22 12.58 0.68 6.92
N VAL A 23 12.68 2.00 7.09
CA VAL A 23 12.64 2.97 5.99
C VAL A 23 14.03 3.54 5.70
N SER A 24 14.51 3.42 4.47
CA SER A 24 15.86 3.86 4.10
C SER A 24 15.98 5.38 3.95
N ARG A 25 14.89 6.06 3.57
CA ARG A 25 14.83 7.51 3.35
C ARG A 25 13.63 8.13 4.08
N PRO A 26 13.70 8.35 5.41
CA PRO A 26 12.59 8.88 6.20
C PRO A 26 12.01 10.20 5.66
N ALA A 27 12.85 11.09 5.14
CA ALA A 27 12.39 12.36 4.57
C ALA A 27 11.54 12.19 3.29
N ALA A 28 11.79 11.13 2.50
CA ALA A 28 10.95 10.82 1.34
C ALA A 28 9.60 10.27 1.81
N LEU A 29 9.60 9.30 2.72
CA LEU A 29 8.37 8.77 3.29
C LEU A 29 7.50 9.85 3.96
N ALA A 30 8.11 10.80 4.68
CA ALA A 30 7.38 11.92 5.26
C ALA A 30 6.66 12.77 4.19
N ARG A 31 7.28 12.98 3.03
CA ARG A 31 6.63 13.67 1.90
C ARG A 31 5.48 12.85 1.32
N PHE A 32 5.63 11.52 1.25
CA PHE A 32 4.56 10.64 0.81
C PHE A 32 3.36 10.67 1.76
N ILE A 33 3.60 10.64 3.08
CA ILE A 33 2.56 10.79 4.10
C ILE A 33 1.83 12.12 3.92
N ASP A 34 2.56 13.23 3.76
CA ASP A 34 1.96 14.53 3.53
C ASP A 34 1.19 14.62 2.19
N TYR A 35 1.64 13.90 1.17
CA TYR A 35 0.93 13.76 -0.09
C TYR A 35 -0.40 13.02 0.11
N VAL A 36 -0.39 11.83 0.74
CA VAL A 36 -1.59 11.03 1.01
C VAL A 36 -2.58 11.80 1.87
N ARG A 37 -2.13 12.54 2.90
CA ARG A 37 -2.99 13.40 3.73
C ARG A 37 -3.79 14.41 2.92
N ARG A 38 -3.19 14.97 1.86
CA ARG A 38 -3.80 15.99 0.99
C ARG A 38 -4.74 15.41 -0.06
N LEU A 39 -4.67 14.10 -0.32
CA LEU A 39 -5.64 13.45 -1.21
C LEU A 39 -7.04 13.53 -0.60
N PRO A 40 -8.08 13.67 -1.43
CA PRO A 40 -9.45 13.63 -0.94
C PRO A 40 -9.79 12.22 -0.42
N GLU A 41 -10.77 12.13 0.49
CA GLU A 41 -11.21 10.83 1.05
C GLU A 41 -11.76 9.88 -0.03
N ASP A 42 -12.24 10.43 -1.14
CA ASP A 42 -12.78 9.68 -2.28
C ASP A 42 -11.76 9.48 -3.42
N ASP A 43 -10.46 9.70 -3.17
CA ASP A 43 -9.41 9.38 -4.15
C ASP A 43 -9.56 7.93 -4.61
N SER A 44 -9.62 7.74 -5.93
CA SER A 44 -9.94 6.45 -6.53
C SER A 44 -8.96 5.36 -6.14
N ARG A 45 -7.68 5.69 -5.95
CA ARG A 45 -6.63 4.72 -5.62
C ARG A 45 -6.77 4.23 -4.19
N LEU A 46 -7.02 5.15 -3.26
CA LEU A 46 -7.29 4.80 -1.86
C LEU A 46 -8.57 3.96 -1.73
N ARG A 47 -9.62 4.28 -2.50
CA ARG A 47 -10.85 3.47 -2.54
C ARG A 47 -10.63 2.09 -3.14
N CYS A 48 -9.76 1.95 -4.13
CA CYS A 48 -9.42 0.64 -4.69
C CYS A 48 -8.63 -0.20 -3.69
N LEU A 49 -7.65 0.39 -2.99
CA LEU A 49 -6.91 -0.30 -1.93
C LEU A 49 -7.83 -0.75 -0.79
N ASP A 50 -8.77 0.10 -0.36
CA ASP A 50 -9.83 -0.27 0.61
C ASP A 50 -10.68 -1.43 0.09
N GLY A 51 -10.99 -1.46 -1.21
CA GLY A 51 -11.71 -2.57 -1.83
C GLY A 51 -10.93 -3.89 -1.81
N VAL A 52 -9.61 -3.86 -2.08
CA VAL A 52 -8.74 -5.04 -1.99
C VAL A 52 -8.64 -5.55 -0.55
N ASP A 53 -8.48 -4.63 0.41
CA ASP A 53 -8.45 -4.97 1.83
C ASP A 53 -9.76 -5.65 2.30
N GLN A 54 -10.91 -5.12 1.88
CA GLN A 54 -12.21 -5.72 2.22
C GLN A 54 -12.46 -7.07 1.53
N GLY A 55 -11.84 -7.32 0.39
CA GLY A 55 -11.97 -8.57 -0.36
C GLY A 55 -11.21 -9.72 0.28
N SER A 56 -9.89 -9.56 0.41
CA SER A 56 -8.98 -10.63 0.87
C SER A 56 -8.10 -10.24 2.06
N GLY A 57 -8.01 -8.95 2.39
CA GLY A 57 -7.04 -8.43 3.38
C GLY A 57 -5.58 -8.56 2.93
N SER A 58 -5.34 -8.81 1.64
CA SER A 58 -4.00 -9.08 1.10
C SER A 58 -3.10 -7.86 1.14
N PHE A 59 -3.66 -6.66 0.99
CA PHE A 59 -2.89 -5.41 0.89
C PHE A 59 -1.90 -5.21 2.04
N TRP A 60 -2.34 -5.37 3.30
CA TRP A 60 -1.47 -5.17 4.47
C TRP A 60 -0.38 -6.24 4.61
N ASN A 61 -0.58 -7.39 3.97
CA ASN A 61 0.34 -8.52 3.98
C ASN A 61 1.17 -8.62 2.70
N ASN A 62 0.93 -7.74 1.71
CA ASN A 62 1.57 -7.80 0.41
C ASN A 62 3.06 -7.42 0.53
N PRO A 63 3.97 -8.38 0.27
CA PRO A 63 5.39 -8.15 0.49
C PRO A 63 6.02 -7.21 -0.55
N ALA A 64 5.52 -7.20 -1.79
CA ALA A 64 5.99 -6.28 -2.83
C ALA A 64 5.70 -4.83 -2.43
N VAL A 65 4.56 -4.57 -1.78
CA VAL A 65 4.24 -3.25 -1.23
C VAL A 65 5.13 -2.92 -0.04
N TRP A 66 5.05 -3.72 1.01
CA TRP A 66 5.59 -3.32 2.32
C TRP A 66 7.08 -3.60 2.48
N TRP A 67 7.63 -4.70 1.96
CA TRP A 67 9.08 -4.99 2.08
C TRP A 67 9.92 -4.46 0.91
N GLU A 68 9.33 -4.19 -0.24
CA GLU A 68 10.08 -3.74 -1.42
C GLU A 68 9.86 -2.26 -1.73
N GLN A 69 8.61 -1.82 -1.93
CA GLN A 69 8.35 -0.44 -2.35
C GLN A 69 8.54 0.59 -1.24
N VAL A 70 7.90 0.40 -0.08
CA VAL A 70 7.96 1.37 1.04
C VAL A 70 9.40 1.61 1.56
N PRO A 71 10.23 0.57 1.81
CA PRO A 71 11.58 0.74 2.34
C PRO A 71 12.55 1.43 1.38
N GLN A 72 12.32 1.25 0.07
CA GLN A 72 13.15 1.78 -1.00
C GLN A 72 12.65 3.13 -1.52
N PHE A 73 11.50 3.63 -1.06
CA PHE A 73 10.98 4.90 -1.54
C PHE A 73 11.96 6.06 -1.32
N GLY A 74 12.19 6.86 -2.36
CA GLY A 74 13.21 7.91 -2.39
C GLY A 74 14.59 7.43 -2.84
N VAL A 75 14.78 6.12 -3.09
CA VAL A 75 15.94 5.57 -3.80
C VAL A 75 15.57 5.51 -5.30
N GLY A 76 16.26 6.30 -6.12
CA GLY A 76 16.02 6.35 -7.57
C GLY A 76 14.84 7.23 -7.99
N SER A 77 13.69 7.12 -7.33
CA SER A 77 12.54 8.02 -7.52
C SER A 77 11.91 8.40 -6.18
N ALA A 78 11.43 9.65 -6.09
CA ALA A 78 10.70 10.19 -4.95
C ALA A 78 9.33 10.74 -5.37
N ASP A 79 8.79 10.28 -6.52
CA ASP A 79 7.46 10.64 -6.96
C ASP A 79 6.41 9.91 -6.11
N CYS A 80 5.58 10.70 -5.42
CA CYS A 80 4.58 10.20 -4.49
C CYS A 80 3.36 9.61 -5.22
N SER A 81 3.01 10.14 -6.41
CA SER A 81 1.92 9.56 -7.20
C SER A 81 2.35 8.21 -7.73
N ASP A 82 3.54 8.11 -8.33
CA ASP A 82 4.05 6.86 -8.88
C ASP A 82 4.24 5.78 -7.81
N LEU A 83 4.55 6.16 -6.56
CA LEU A 83 4.55 5.18 -5.47
C LEU A 83 3.14 4.66 -5.20
N LEU A 84 2.15 5.54 -5.04
CA LEU A 84 0.78 5.11 -4.76
C LEU A 84 0.21 4.25 -5.88
N ASP A 85 0.49 4.61 -7.13
CA ASP A 85 0.06 3.86 -8.31
C ASP A 85 0.69 2.45 -8.32
N ARG A 86 1.99 2.34 -8.04
CA ARG A 86 2.66 1.03 -7.93
C ARG A 86 2.19 0.21 -6.73
N MET A 87 1.89 0.83 -5.59
CA MET A 87 1.33 0.09 -4.44
C MET A 87 -0.04 -0.49 -4.80
N LEU A 88 -0.85 0.26 -5.56
CA LEU A 88 -2.13 -0.21 -6.05
C LEU A 88 -1.99 -1.35 -7.07
N ASP A 89 -1.08 -1.22 -8.03
CA ASP A 89 -0.85 -2.25 -9.05
C ASP A 89 -0.45 -3.59 -8.42
N GLU A 90 0.46 -3.57 -7.44
CA GLU A 90 0.85 -4.79 -6.71
C GLU A 90 -0.30 -5.39 -5.89
N ALA A 91 -1.11 -4.54 -5.24
CA ALA A 91 -2.26 -5.00 -4.47
C ALA A 91 -3.32 -5.67 -5.36
N ILE A 92 -3.58 -5.10 -6.53
CA ILE A 92 -4.51 -5.67 -7.52
C ILE A 92 -3.93 -6.97 -8.10
N SER A 93 -2.63 -7.02 -8.41
CA SER A 93 -2.00 -8.22 -8.95
C SER A 93 -2.13 -9.39 -7.98
N ASP A 94 -1.83 -9.17 -6.70
CA ASP A 94 -1.92 -10.20 -5.66
C ASP A 94 -3.38 -10.67 -5.46
N GLU A 95 -4.34 -9.75 -5.50
CA GLU A 95 -5.78 -10.09 -5.45
C GLU A 95 -6.21 -10.99 -6.62
N ILE A 96 -5.74 -10.68 -7.83
CA ILE A 96 -6.03 -11.50 -9.02
C ILE A 96 -5.45 -12.90 -8.85
N ASP A 97 -4.21 -13.02 -8.37
CA ASP A 97 -3.54 -14.31 -8.14
C ASP A 97 -4.30 -15.17 -7.10
N VAL A 98 -4.81 -14.54 -6.03
CA VAL A 98 -5.64 -15.21 -5.02
C VAL A 98 -6.94 -15.73 -5.65
N LEU A 99 -7.67 -14.88 -6.39
CA LEU A 99 -8.92 -15.27 -7.04
C LEU A 99 -8.70 -16.39 -8.08
N GLU A 100 -7.60 -16.35 -8.83
CA GLU A 100 -7.25 -17.42 -9.77
C GLU A 100 -6.98 -18.76 -9.06
N MET A 101 -6.35 -18.73 -7.88
CA MET A 101 -6.17 -19.93 -7.07
C MET A 101 -7.51 -20.49 -6.60
N GLU A 102 -8.39 -19.65 -6.05
CA GLU A 102 -9.71 -20.09 -5.57
C GLU A 102 -10.55 -20.76 -6.67
N ILE A 103 -10.55 -20.19 -7.89
CA ILE A 103 -11.27 -20.77 -9.03
C ILE A 103 -10.74 -22.16 -9.39
N ARG A 104 -9.41 -22.38 -9.31
CA ARG A 104 -8.79 -23.67 -9.64
C ARG A 104 -9.07 -24.75 -8.60
N GLU A 105 -9.37 -24.37 -7.35
CA GLU A 105 -9.63 -25.29 -6.24
C GLU A 105 -11.11 -25.71 -6.13
N LEU A 106 -12.02 -25.10 -6.89
CA LEU A 106 -13.41 -25.51 -6.95
C LEU A 106 -13.56 -26.87 -7.65
N PRO A 107 -14.21 -27.88 -7.03
CA PRO A 107 -14.56 -29.12 -7.71
C PRO A 107 -15.60 -28.80 -8.81
N GLY A 108 -15.26 -29.17 -10.05
CA GLY A 108 -16.13 -28.99 -11.23
C GLY A 108 -17.45 -29.75 -11.16
#